data_AF-A0AAW0J9S8-F1
#
_entry.id   AF-A0AAW0J9S8-F1
#
_cell.length_a   1.000
_cell.length_b   1.000
_cell.length_c   1.000
_cell.angle_alpha   90.00
_cell.angle_beta   90.00
_cell.angle_gamma   90.00
#
_symmetry.space_group_name_H-M   'P 1'
#
loop_
_entity.id
_entity.type
_entity.pdbx_description
1 polymer ?
#
loop_
_entity_poly.entity_id
_entity_poly.type
_entity_poly.pdbx_seq_one_letter_code
_entity_poly.pdbx_strand_id
1 'polypeptide(L)'
;MRGNNVRAAEVDMDVDARSASKRRDNKREKKSESKRGNDVKAYEVDVDVEDAFCAPHWNWNAHSVVYVLRGRAQVQVVDDFGQPVFDDELQQDQILTVPQNFAVVKRASSEGFEWVAFKTNDRAQISPLAGRASVLRAIPADVLANAFQLSQEDVSELKVNMERQGNTLIRPSRSSSQRRAIA
;
A
#
# COMPACT_ATOMS: atom_id res chain seq x y z
N MET A 1 18.22 -33.48 39.80
CA MET A 1 17.45 -32.24 39.58
C MET A 1 17.73 -31.79 38.16
N ARG A 2 16.82 -32.06 37.22
CA ARG A 2 16.99 -31.83 35.78
C ARG A 2 16.09 -30.65 35.36
N GLY A 3 16.64 -29.76 34.54
CA GLY A 3 16.05 -28.49 34.15
C GLY A 3 14.80 -28.60 33.28
N ASN A 4 13.93 -27.61 33.41
CA ASN A 4 12.80 -27.37 32.54
C ASN A 4 13.20 -26.36 31.46
N ASN A 5 13.11 -26.78 30.21
CA ASN A 5 13.21 -25.96 29.02
C ASN A 5 11.82 -25.97 28.39
N VAL A 6 11.11 -24.83 28.39
CA VAL A 6 9.80 -24.69 27.71
C VAL A 6 9.97 -23.85 26.45
N ARG A 7 9.64 -24.49 25.33
CA ARG A 7 9.65 -23.99 23.96
C ARG A 7 8.84 -22.70 23.82
N ALA A 8 9.42 -21.74 23.09
CA ALA A 8 8.74 -20.56 22.58
C ALA A 8 7.62 -20.97 21.63
N ALA A 9 6.50 -20.24 21.72
CA ALA A 9 5.32 -20.38 20.90
C ALA A 9 5.63 -20.08 19.43
N GLU A 10 5.46 -21.07 18.58
CA GLU A 10 5.33 -20.95 17.14
C GLU A 10 3.83 -20.95 16.86
N VAL A 11 3.23 -19.76 16.70
CA VAL A 11 1.80 -19.60 16.44
C VAL A 11 1.59 -18.51 15.38
N ASP A 12 1.09 -19.00 14.23
CA ASP A 12 0.17 -18.36 13.28
C ASP A 12 0.65 -17.33 12.25
N MET A 13 1.44 -17.83 11.28
CA MET A 13 1.54 -17.22 9.94
C MET A 13 0.32 -17.53 9.05
N ASP A 14 -0.47 -18.56 9.38
CA ASP A 14 -1.61 -19.02 8.59
C ASP A 14 -2.92 -18.24 8.84
N VAL A 15 -3.04 -17.57 9.99
CA VAL A 15 -4.27 -16.84 10.36
C VAL A 15 -4.40 -15.52 9.59
N ASP A 16 -3.28 -14.85 9.29
CA ASP A 16 -3.25 -13.57 8.60
C ASP A 16 -3.55 -13.71 7.09
N ALA A 17 -3.07 -14.79 6.45
CA ALA A 17 -3.38 -15.10 5.06
C ALA A 17 -4.87 -15.44 4.85
N ARG A 18 -5.47 -16.17 5.81
CA ARG A 18 -6.91 -16.47 5.81
C ARG A 18 -7.78 -15.21 5.95
N SER A 19 -7.30 -14.24 6.73
CA SER A 19 -7.97 -12.95 6.93
C SER A 19 -7.95 -12.10 5.66
N ALA A 20 -6.83 -12.06 4.94
CA ALA A 20 -6.72 -11.39 3.64
C ALA A 20 -7.52 -12.08 2.52
N SER A 21 -7.64 -13.42 2.56
CA SER A 21 -8.47 -14.18 1.61
C SER A 21 -9.96 -13.94 1.82
N LYS A 22 -10.44 -13.97 3.07
CA LYS A 22 -11.84 -13.65 3.42
C LYS A 22 -12.25 -12.24 2.99
N ARG A 23 -11.32 -11.28 3.04
CA ARG A 23 -11.53 -9.91 2.55
C ARG A 23 -11.76 -9.85 1.03
N ARG A 24 -11.14 -10.73 0.23
CA ARG A 24 -11.34 -10.80 -1.23
C ARG A 24 -12.67 -11.44 -1.61
N ASP A 25 -13.12 -12.44 -0.86
CA ASP A 25 -14.39 -13.11 -1.11
C ASP A 25 -15.57 -12.19 -0.79
N ASN A 26 -15.50 -11.45 0.34
CA ASN A 26 -16.47 -10.39 0.64
C ASN A 26 -16.47 -9.24 -0.39
N LYS A 27 -15.32 -8.93 -1.01
CA LYS A 27 -15.19 -7.93 -2.10
C LYS A 27 -15.89 -8.40 -3.40
N ARG A 28 -16.02 -9.71 -3.63
CA ARG A 28 -16.77 -10.27 -4.77
C ARG A 28 -18.27 -10.33 -4.50
N GLU A 29 -18.68 -10.72 -3.30
CA GLU A 29 -20.09 -10.94 -2.96
C GLU A 29 -20.89 -9.62 -2.84
N LYS A 30 -20.27 -8.54 -2.34
CA LYS A 30 -20.92 -7.21 -2.32
C LYS A 30 -20.97 -6.51 -3.69
N LYS A 31 -20.35 -7.06 -4.74
CA LYS A 31 -20.29 -6.47 -6.09
C LYS A 31 -21.58 -6.72 -6.91
N SER A 32 -22.44 -7.66 -6.48
CA SER A 32 -23.62 -8.11 -7.25
C SER A 32 -24.94 -7.46 -6.88
N GLU A 33 -25.04 -6.68 -5.80
CA GLU A 33 -26.30 -6.06 -5.39
C GLU A 33 -26.21 -4.53 -5.38
N SER A 34 -26.72 -3.89 -6.44
CA SER A 34 -27.55 -2.67 -6.38
C SER A 34 -27.51 -1.89 -7.70
N LYS A 35 -28.61 -1.98 -8.45
CA LYS A 35 -28.88 -1.23 -9.69
C LYS A 35 -29.17 0.25 -9.38
N ARG A 36 -28.63 1.13 -10.23
CA ARG A 36 -29.00 2.53 -10.55
C ARG A 36 -29.28 3.49 -9.37
N GLY A 37 -28.48 4.54 -9.25
CA GLY A 37 -28.98 5.77 -8.63
C GLY A 37 -28.04 6.69 -7.84
N ASN A 38 -26.72 6.46 -7.77
CA ASN A 38 -25.75 7.43 -7.22
C ASN A 38 -24.34 7.01 -7.66
N ASP A 39 -23.51 7.93 -8.16
CA ASP A 39 -22.17 7.61 -8.70
C ASP A 39 -21.07 7.59 -7.62
N VAL A 40 -21.40 7.87 -6.36
CA VAL A 40 -20.51 7.70 -5.21
C VAL A 40 -20.87 6.40 -4.49
N LYS A 41 -20.18 5.30 -4.83
CA LYS A 41 -20.53 3.95 -4.31
C LYS A 41 -19.36 3.07 -3.89
N ALA A 42 -18.11 3.51 -4.10
CA ALA A 42 -16.95 2.75 -3.63
C ALA A 42 -16.34 3.42 -2.39
N TYR A 43 -16.38 2.72 -1.27
CA TYR A 43 -15.58 3.03 -0.10
C TYR A 43 -14.54 1.92 0.09
N GLU A 44 -13.29 2.32 0.21
CA GLU A 44 -12.16 1.44 0.52
C GLU A 44 -11.74 1.74 1.96
N VAL A 45 -11.75 0.72 2.82
CA VAL A 45 -11.25 0.82 4.20
C VAL A 45 -9.95 0.05 4.25
N ASP A 46 -8.87 0.77 4.56
CA ASP A 46 -7.53 0.21 4.64
C ASP A 46 -6.91 0.52 6.01
N VAL A 47 -6.03 -0.39 6.43
CA VAL A 47 -5.30 -0.30 7.69
C VAL A 47 -3.84 -0.63 7.38
N ASP A 48 -2.97 0.36 7.55
CA ASP A 48 -1.54 0.19 7.52
C ASP A 48 -1.03 -0.05 8.94
N VAL A 49 -0.25 -1.12 9.10
CA VAL A 49 0.46 -1.42 10.36
C VAL A 49 1.67 -0.51 10.51
N GLU A 50 2.28 -0.51 11.68
CA GLU A 50 3.45 0.33 12.03
C GLU A 50 4.51 0.34 10.91
N ASP A 51 4.92 1.55 10.52
CA ASP A 51 5.93 1.82 9.49
C ASP A 51 5.65 1.18 8.11
N ALA A 52 4.44 0.67 7.87
CA ALA A 52 4.08 0.12 6.57
C ALA A 52 3.97 1.21 5.51
N PHE A 53 4.36 0.85 4.29
CA PHE A 53 4.22 1.67 3.11
C PHE A 53 3.08 1.14 2.25
N CYS A 54 2.19 2.01 1.83
CA CYS A 54 1.37 1.75 0.65
C CYS A 54 2.22 2.01 -0.59
N ALA A 55 2.33 1.04 -1.49
CA ALA A 55 3.04 1.22 -2.75
C ALA A 55 2.50 2.47 -3.47
N PRO A 56 3.38 3.33 -4.04
CA PRO A 56 2.92 4.49 -4.78
C PRO A 56 1.94 4.06 -5.86
N HIS A 57 0.83 4.76 -6.00
CA HIS A 57 -0.21 4.43 -6.97
C HIS A 57 -1.00 5.68 -7.37
N TRP A 58 -1.79 5.58 -8.43
CA TRP A 58 -2.80 6.59 -8.77
C TRP A 58 -4.16 5.94 -9.03
N ASN A 59 -5.23 6.71 -8.86
CA ASN A 59 -6.57 6.32 -9.28
C ASN A 59 -6.76 6.78 -10.73
N TRP A 60 -6.97 5.86 -11.68
CA TRP A 60 -7.02 6.25 -13.10
C TRP A 60 -8.43 6.60 -13.61
N ASN A 61 -9.48 6.30 -12.84
CA ASN A 61 -10.89 6.55 -13.21
C ASN A 61 -11.76 7.12 -12.08
N ALA A 62 -11.16 7.68 -11.02
CA ALA A 62 -11.88 8.26 -9.88
C ALA A 62 -11.02 9.29 -9.11
N HIS A 63 -11.66 10.30 -8.52
CA HIS A 63 -11.08 11.04 -7.40
C HIS A 63 -11.23 10.22 -6.11
N SER A 64 -10.36 10.46 -5.14
CA SER A 64 -10.37 9.78 -3.84
C SER A 64 -10.38 10.80 -2.71
N VAL A 65 -11.42 10.79 -1.88
CA VAL A 65 -11.50 11.58 -0.64
C VAL A 65 -11.12 10.66 0.53
N VAL A 66 -9.94 10.87 1.08
CA VAL A 66 -9.38 10.11 2.19
C VAL A 66 -9.78 10.78 3.51
N TYR A 67 -10.39 10.05 4.43
CA TYR A 67 -10.65 10.48 5.80
C TYR A 67 -9.95 9.54 6.77
N VAL A 68 -9.18 10.10 7.71
CA VAL A 68 -8.39 9.33 8.66
C VAL A 68 -9.24 8.98 9.88
N LEU A 69 -9.35 7.68 10.14
CA LEU A 69 -10.10 7.14 11.26
C LEU A 69 -9.25 7.10 12.53
N ARG A 70 -7.97 6.68 12.42
CA ARG A 70 -7.02 6.57 13.55
C ARG A 70 -5.56 6.67 13.08
N GLY A 71 -4.69 7.06 14.00
CA GLY A 71 -3.25 7.11 13.77
C GLY A 71 -2.83 8.26 12.87
N ARG A 72 -1.66 8.12 12.22
CA ARG A 72 -1.11 9.13 11.31
C ARG A 72 -0.12 8.55 10.31
N ALA A 73 0.01 9.21 9.17
CA ALA A 73 0.95 8.85 8.12
C ALA A 73 1.55 10.08 7.43
N GLN A 74 2.81 9.98 6.99
CA GLN A 74 3.33 10.90 5.99
C GLN A 74 2.66 10.56 4.65
N VAL A 75 2.04 11.55 4.01
CA VAL A 75 1.39 11.39 2.71
C VAL A 75 2.00 12.38 1.74
N GLN A 76 2.38 11.87 0.56
CA GLN A 76 2.83 12.70 -0.55
C GLN A 76 1.92 12.48 -1.75
N VAL A 77 1.48 13.58 -2.36
CA VAL A 77 0.66 13.61 -3.57
C VAL A 77 1.39 14.43 -4.64
N VAL A 78 1.52 13.85 -5.83
CA VAL A 78 2.23 14.43 -6.97
C VAL A 78 1.27 14.61 -8.14
N ASP A 79 1.31 15.76 -8.79
CA ASP A 79 0.49 16.09 -9.96
C ASP A 79 1.08 15.58 -11.29
N ASP A 80 0.46 15.94 -12.41
CA ASP A 80 0.87 15.57 -13.76
C ASP A 80 2.13 16.29 -14.27
N PHE A 81 2.57 17.35 -13.59
CA PHE A 81 3.85 18.03 -13.84
C PHE A 81 4.98 17.48 -12.95
N GLY A 82 4.71 16.45 -12.15
CA GLY A 82 5.67 15.89 -11.21
C GLY A 82 5.93 16.79 -9.99
N GLN A 83 5.06 17.76 -9.72
CA GLN A 83 5.19 18.65 -8.55
C GLN A 83 4.50 18.02 -7.34
N PRO A 84 5.14 18.04 -6.15
CA PRO A 84 4.48 17.65 -4.91
C PRO A 84 3.45 18.72 -4.54
N VAL A 85 2.17 18.43 -4.74
CA VAL A 85 1.05 19.32 -4.38
C VAL A 85 0.58 19.12 -2.93
N PHE A 86 1.01 18.03 -2.31
CA PHE A 86 0.87 17.76 -0.89
C PHE A 86 2.05 16.90 -0.44
N ASP A 87 2.70 17.28 0.65
CA ASP A 87 3.77 16.49 1.29
C ASP A 87 3.80 16.81 2.78
N ASP A 88 2.87 16.21 3.52
CA ASP A 88 2.68 16.48 4.94
C ASP A 88 2.10 15.26 5.65
N GLU A 89 2.02 15.35 6.98
CA GLU A 89 1.38 14.34 7.80
C GLU A 89 -0.14 14.47 7.75
N LEU A 90 -0.83 13.34 7.54
CA LEU A 90 -2.27 13.24 7.68
C LEU A 90 -2.58 12.44 8.95
N GLN A 91 -3.34 13.05 9.86
CA GLN A 91 -3.66 12.55 11.19
C GLN A 91 -5.16 12.30 11.35
N GLN A 92 -5.54 11.64 12.44
CA GLN A 92 -6.93 11.38 12.80
C GLN A 92 -7.83 12.61 12.62
N ASP A 93 -9.05 12.38 12.13
CA ASP A 93 -10.10 13.38 11.88
C ASP A 93 -9.80 14.39 10.75
N GLN A 94 -8.70 14.21 10.02
CA GLN A 94 -8.38 15.01 8.84
C GLN A 94 -8.88 14.35 7.55
N ILE A 95 -9.12 15.20 6.53
CA ILE A 95 -9.53 14.80 5.19
C ILE A 95 -8.49 15.29 4.17
N LEU A 96 -8.16 14.43 3.21
CA LEU A 96 -7.36 14.78 2.04
C LEU A 96 -8.07 14.32 0.76
N THR A 97 -8.25 15.23 -0.20
CA THR A 97 -8.71 14.87 -1.54
C THR A 97 -7.52 14.62 -2.44
N VAL A 98 -7.44 13.41 -3.01
CA VAL A 98 -6.47 13.03 -4.04
C VAL A 98 -7.21 13.03 -5.38
N PRO A 99 -6.91 13.97 -6.30
CA PRO A 99 -7.54 14.00 -7.60
C PRO A 99 -7.22 12.75 -8.44
N GLN A 100 -8.08 12.44 -9.41
CA GLN A 100 -7.83 11.39 -10.39
C GLN A 100 -6.50 11.65 -11.11
N ASN A 101 -5.74 10.58 -11.36
CA ASN A 101 -4.42 10.58 -12.00
C ASN A 101 -3.27 11.18 -11.19
N PHE A 102 -3.53 11.68 -9.97
CA PHE A 102 -2.45 12.14 -9.08
C PHE A 102 -1.82 10.92 -8.40
N ALA A 103 -0.50 10.87 -8.41
CA ALA A 103 0.23 9.81 -7.73
C ALA A 103 0.23 10.07 -6.23
N VAL A 104 -0.03 9.05 -5.43
CA VAL A 104 -0.04 9.13 -3.97
C VAL A 104 0.79 7.99 -3.37
N VAL A 105 1.55 8.32 -2.34
CA VAL A 105 2.23 7.36 -1.47
C VAL A 105 1.91 7.71 -0.02
N LYS A 106 1.80 6.68 0.82
CA LYS A 106 1.47 6.80 2.25
C LYS A 106 2.45 5.94 3.03
N ARG A 107 3.01 6.50 4.10
CA ARG A 107 3.84 5.79 5.06
C ARG A 107 3.24 5.95 6.45
N ALA A 108 2.72 4.86 7.00
CA ALA A 108 2.22 4.85 8.36
C ALA A 108 3.33 5.20 9.35
N SER A 109 2.96 5.92 10.41
CA SER A 109 3.84 6.13 11.57
C SER A 109 3.92 4.87 12.45
N SER A 110 4.67 4.98 13.54
CA SER A 110 4.72 3.96 14.60
C SER A 110 3.39 3.71 15.31
N GLU A 111 2.38 4.58 15.13
CA GLU A 111 1.03 4.39 15.70
C GLU A 111 0.07 3.71 14.73
N GLY A 112 0.56 3.34 13.53
CA GLY A 112 -0.27 2.86 12.45
C GLY A 112 -1.06 3.97 11.76
N PHE A 113 -1.82 3.59 10.74
CA PHE A 113 -2.66 4.51 9.97
C PHE A 113 -3.90 3.78 9.46
N GLU A 114 -5.08 4.18 9.94
CA GLU A 114 -6.37 3.62 9.55
C GLU A 114 -7.20 4.72 8.87
N TRP A 115 -7.68 4.46 7.66
CA TRP A 115 -8.44 5.45 6.89
C TRP A 115 -9.53 4.81 6.04
N VAL A 116 -10.49 5.64 5.65
CA VAL A 116 -11.47 5.31 4.61
C VAL A 116 -11.26 6.23 3.41
N ALA A 117 -11.32 5.68 2.21
CA ALA A 117 -11.26 6.43 0.96
C ALA A 117 -12.60 6.31 0.22
N PHE A 118 -13.28 7.44 0.05
CA PHE A 118 -14.49 7.55 -0.77
C PHE A 118 -14.09 7.87 -2.20
N LYS A 119 -14.54 7.06 -3.15
CA LYS A 119 -14.20 7.25 -4.56
C LYS A 119 -15.42 7.65 -5.37
N THR A 120 -15.21 8.59 -6.28
CA THR A 120 -16.26 9.16 -7.15
C THR A 120 -16.68 8.23 -8.30
N ASN A 121 -16.32 6.96 -8.23
CA ASN A 121 -16.66 5.93 -9.22
C ASN A 121 -16.82 4.58 -8.49
N ASP A 122 -17.92 3.87 -8.76
CA ASP A 122 -18.24 2.58 -8.15
C ASP A 122 -17.30 1.44 -8.58
N ARG A 123 -16.63 1.61 -9.72
CA ARG A 123 -15.61 0.72 -10.28
C ARG A 123 -14.24 1.39 -10.28
N ALA A 124 -13.96 2.17 -9.24
CA ALA A 124 -12.65 2.81 -9.08
C ALA A 124 -11.52 1.77 -9.14
N GLN A 125 -10.51 2.06 -9.95
CA GLN A 125 -9.34 1.22 -10.13
C GLN A 125 -8.07 2.04 -9.84
N ILE A 126 -7.14 1.38 -9.15
CA ILE A 126 -5.81 1.91 -8.88
C ILE A 126 -4.79 1.27 -9.81
N SER A 127 -3.73 2.02 -10.11
CA SER A 127 -2.55 1.55 -10.82
C SER A 127 -1.34 1.67 -9.90
N PRO A 128 -0.82 0.56 -9.34
CA PRO A 128 0.38 0.60 -8.52
C PRO A 128 1.63 0.82 -9.38
N LEU A 129 2.52 1.68 -8.91
CA LEU A 129 3.80 1.99 -9.55
C LEU A 129 4.87 0.95 -9.21
N ALA A 130 4.84 0.38 -7.99
CA ALA A 130 5.78 -0.65 -7.51
C ALA A 130 5.06 -1.91 -7.02
N GLY A 131 5.79 -3.02 -6.92
CA GLY A 131 5.28 -4.35 -6.53
C GLY A 131 4.93 -5.28 -7.70
N ARG A 132 4.45 -6.48 -7.38
CA ARG A 132 4.25 -7.56 -8.36
C ARG A 132 3.23 -7.20 -9.45
N ALA A 133 2.17 -6.46 -9.16
CA ALA A 133 1.16 -6.09 -10.16
C ALA A 133 1.38 -4.69 -10.76
N SER A 134 2.61 -4.16 -10.66
CA SER A 134 2.89 -2.76 -10.95
C SER A 134 3.17 -2.43 -12.40
N VAL A 135 2.98 -1.14 -12.72
CA VAL A 135 3.30 -0.58 -14.04
C VAL A 135 4.79 -0.71 -14.34
N LEU A 136 5.69 -0.41 -13.39
CA LEU A 136 7.13 -0.54 -13.62
C LEU A 136 7.54 -1.98 -13.93
N ARG A 137 6.97 -2.99 -13.26
CA ARG A 137 7.25 -4.40 -13.59
C ARG A 137 6.79 -4.76 -15.01
N ALA A 138 5.65 -4.23 -15.44
CA ALA A 138 5.03 -4.52 -16.73
C ALA A 138 5.77 -3.90 -17.92
N ILE A 139 6.52 -2.81 -17.73
CA ILE A 139 7.34 -2.19 -18.79
C ILE A 139 8.48 -3.15 -19.18
N PRO A 140 8.76 -3.37 -20.49
CA PRO A 140 9.89 -4.19 -20.93
C PRO A 140 11.24 -3.70 -20.37
N ALA A 141 12.16 -4.62 -20.08
CA ALA A 141 13.43 -4.29 -19.42
C ALA A 141 14.24 -3.23 -20.20
N ASP A 142 14.34 -3.39 -21.53
CA ASP A 142 15.07 -2.44 -22.37
C ASP A 142 14.46 -1.04 -22.36
N VAL A 143 13.13 -0.93 -22.23
CA VAL A 143 12.47 0.38 -22.14
C VAL A 143 12.80 1.04 -20.81
N LEU A 144 12.83 0.30 -19.70
CA LEU A 144 13.27 0.83 -18.41
C LEU A 144 14.74 1.25 -18.43
N ALA A 145 15.61 0.40 -18.98
CA ALA A 145 17.05 0.66 -19.06
C ALA A 145 17.32 1.98 -19.80
N ASN A 146 16.68 2.17 -20.96
CA ASN A 146 16.87 3.39 -21.75
C ASN A 146 16.19 4.61 -21.14
N ALA A 147 14.96 4.49 -20.64
CA ALA A 147 14.21 5.63 -20.10
C ALA A 147 14.83 6.19 -18.80
N PHE A 148 15.32 5.31 -17.92
CA PHE A 148 15.89 5.68 -16.63
C PHE A 148 17.43 5.65 -16.62
N GLN A 149 18.07 5.36 -17.75
CA GLN A 149 19.54 5.25 -17.88
C GLN A 149 20.14 4.24 -16.89
N LEU A 150 19.50 3.09 -16.75
CA LEU A 150 19.90 2.01 -15.84
C LEU A 150 20.68 0.92 -16.58
N SER A 151 21.59 0.25 -15.87
CA SER A 151 22.21 -0.98 -16.39
C SER A 151 21.19 -2.11 -16.47
N GLN A 152 21.48 -3.14 -17.28
CA GLN A 152 20.62 -4.32 -17.39
C GLN A 152 20.59 -5.11 -16.07
N GLU A 153 21.70 -5.12 -15.33
CA GLU A 153 21.76 -5.67 -13.98
C GLU A 153 20.81 -4.94 -13.02
N ASP A 154 20.83 -3.60 -12.99
CA ASP A 154 19.96 -2.80 -12.12
C ASP A 154 18.48 -3.02 -12.45
N VAL A 155 18.12 -3.09 -13.74
CA VAL A 155 16.74 -3.38 -14.17
C VAL A 155 16.32 -4.78 -13.77
N SER A 156 17.21 -5.77 -13.88
CA SER A 156 16.94 -7.14 -13.47
C SER A 156 16.72 -7.23 -11.95
N GLU A 157 17.56 -6.56 -11.17
CA GLU A 157 17.39 -6.48 -9.72
C GLU A 157 16.07 -5.79 -9.33
N LEU A 158 15.77 -4.65 -9.96
CA LEU A 158 14.54 -3.90 -9.74
C LEU A 158 13.30 -4.78 -9.98
N LYS A 159 13.26 -5.51 -11.09
CA LYS A 159 12.13 -6.39 -11.42
C LYS A 159 12.00 -7.58 -10.47
N VAL A 160 13.13 -8.19 -10.06
CA VAL A 160 13.14 -9.26 -9.06
C VAL A 160 12.65 -8.75 -7.70
N ASN A 161 13.07 -7.56 -7.30
CA ASN A 161 12.61 -6.92 -6.06
C ASN A 161 11.10 -6.64 -6.10
N MET A 162 10.58 -6.17 -7.24
CA MET A 162 9.13 -5.99 -7.44
C MET A 162 8.37 -7.31 -7.39
N GLU A 163 8.93 -8.43 -7.88
CA GLU A 163 8.30 -9.76 -7.81
C GLU A 163 8.11 -10.23 -6.36
N ARG A 164 9.10 -9.95 -5.52
CA ARG A 164 9.13 -10.36 -4.11
C ARG A 164 8.21 -9.51 -3.23
N GLN A 165 7.85 -8.31 -3.68
CA GLN A 165 6.96 -7.39 -2.97
C GLN A 165 5.48 -7.78 -3.16
N GLY A 166 4.67 -7.52 -2.14
CA GLY A 166 3.21 -7.60 -2.23
C GLY A 166 2.63 -6.58 -3.21
N ASN A 167 1.35 -6.73 -3.57
CA ASN A 167 0.73 -5.89 -4.60
C ASN A 167 0.54 -4.41 -4.20
N THR A 168 0.33 -4.11 -2.92
CA THR A 168 -0.08 -2.77 -2.47
C THR A 168 0.53 -2.38 -1.12
N LEU A 169 0.82 -3.34 -0.24
CA LEU A 169 1.46 -3.10 1.04
C LEU A 169 2.92 -3.56 0.99
N ILE A 170 3.83 -2.63 1.25
CA ILE A 170 5.26 -2.87 1.40
C ILE A 170 5.55 -2.75 2.89
N ARG A 171 5.82 -3.88 3.53
CA ARG A 171 6.27 -3.90 4.93
C ARG A 171 7.79 -3.65 4.94
N PRO A 172 8.30 -2.71 5.76
CA PRO A 172 9.73 -2.60 5.94
C PRO A 172 10.25 -3.92 6.52
N SER A 173 11.33 -4.45 5.96
CA SER A 173 12.06 -5.53 6.59
C SER A 173 12.68 -4.98 7.88
N ARG A 174 12.24 -5.47 9.04
CA ARG A 174 12.95 -5.20 10.29
C ARG A 174 14.34 -5.82 10.19
N SER A 175 15.35 -5.02 9.84
CA SER A 175 16.75 -5.43 9.97
C SER A 175 17.02 -5.63 11.46
N SER A 176 17.17 -6.89 11.86
CA SER A 176 17.58 -7.27 13.21
C SER A 176 19.07 -6.95 13.41
N SER A 177 19.41 -5.67 13.46
CA SER A 177 20.78 -5.20 13.66
C SER A 177 20.79 -3.95 14.53
N GLN A 178 20.35 -4.09 15.79
CA GLN A 178 20.76 -3.23 16.92
C GLN A 178 20.25 -3.77 18.26
N ARG A 179 20.81 -4.92 18.67
CA ARG A 179 20.97 -5.27 20.09
C ARG A 179 22.34 -5.93 20.27
N ARG A 180 23.40 -5.13 20.13
CA ARG A 180 24.68 -5.46 20.75
C ARG A 180 24.93 -4.43 21.85
N ALA A 181 24.80 -4.96 23.07
CA ALA A 181 25.49 -4.61 24.31
C ALA A 181 25.78 -3.13 24.60
N ILE A 182 25.12 -2.60 25.63
CA ILE A 182 25.81 -1.86 26.68
C ILE A 182 25.42 -2.55 27.99
N ALA A 183 26.41 -3.21 28.59
CA ALA A 183 26.42 -3.62 29.98
C ALA A 183 27.25 -2.59 30.75
#